data_AF-A0AA41XV72-F1
#
_entry.id   AF-A0AA41XV72-F1
#
_cell.length_a   1.000
_cell.length_b   1.000
_cell.length_c   1.000
_cell.angle_alpha   90.00
_cell.angle_beta   90.00
_cell.angle_gamma   90.00
#
_symmetry.space_group_name_H-M   'P 1'
#
loop_
_entity.id
_entity.type
_entity.pdbx_description
1 polymer ?
#
loop_
_entity_poly.entity_id
_entity_poly.type
_entity_poly.pdbx_seq_one_letter_code
_entity_poly.pdbx_strand_id
1 'polypeptide(L)'
;MIPETLEEQVRLENLRFFRELEKQREELLGASAPYPFERIHARGRRVVRVSSNLPPDEGMVVDFPSHPTLLEIAQRQRKIDRWDLDERRGRRRVRLTYTLSLVVGLLILVTGALWAASADNILGAFQAAAGLPLCGVGVWAWTHRNDKFHGNRPAPLVLVPFSDAENRVRMSEQEPEVFLGGCTCPGCGELAIHKIRQPAMGEPEWAEVIRHCDVCGREWAQK
;
A
#
# COMPACT_ATOMS: atom_id res chain seq x y z
N MET A 1 16.73 -27.81 4.92
CA MET A 1 15.41 -28.44 5.07
C MET A 1 14.58 -27.49 5.96
N ILE A 2 13.85 -26.56 5.34
CA ILE A 2 12.99 -25.61 6.05
C ILE A 2 11.71 -26.38 6.37
N PRO A 3 11.21 -26.39 7.61
CA PRO A 3 10.03 -27.17 7.95
C PRO A 3 8.82 -26.63 7.16
N GLU A 4 8.14 -27.52 6.42
CA GLU A 4 6.92 -27.28 5.62
C GLU A 4 5.83 -26.50 6.37
N THR A 5 5.90 -26.51 7.71
CA THR A 5 4.94 -25.86 8.61
C THR A 5 4.91 -24.33 8.51
N LEU A 6 6.02 -23.67 8.18
CA LEU A 6 6.06 -22.20 8.11
C LEU A 6 5.41 -21.67 6.82
N GLU A 7 5.67 -22.35 5.71
CA GLU A 7 5.13 -21.97 4.40
C GLU A 7 3.61 -22.22 4.36
N GLU A 8 3.16 -23.30 4.98
CA GLU A 8 1.74 -23.60 5.15
C GLU A 8 1.03 -22.61 6.08
N GLN A 9 1.69 -22.18 7.16
CA GLN A 9 1.17 -21.11 8.03
C GLN A 9 1.01 -19.78 7.29
N VAL A 10 2.04 -19.35 6.54
CA VAL A 10 1.99 -18.12 5.76
C VAL A 10 0.90 -18.20 4.68
N ARG A 11 0.74 -19.36 4.04
CA ARG A 11 -0.33 -19.58 3.06
C ARG A 11 -1.72 -19.47 3.69
N LEU A 12 -1.92 -20.03 4.89
CA LEU A 12 -3.19 -19.97 5.60
C LEU A 12 -3.51 -18.56 6.11
N GLU A 13 -2.51 -17.81 6.61
CA GLU A 13 -2.67 -16.41 7.00
C GLU A 13 -3.04 -15.53 5.80
N ASN A 14 -2.36 -15.72 4.66
CA ASN A 14 -2.69 -15.00 3.42
C ASN A 14 -4.14 -15.31 2.97
N LEU A 15 -4.55 -16.58 2.99
CA LEU A 15 -5.92 -16.98 2.62
C LEU A 15 -7.00 -16.43 3.55
N ARG A 16 -6.68 -16.21 4.84
CA ARG A 16 -7.60 -15.53 5.77
C ARG A 16 -7.67 -14.04 5.48
N PHE A 17 -6.53 -13.41 5.23
CA PHE A 17 -6.46 -11.99 4.88
C PHE A 17 -7.26 -11.65 3.61
N PHE A 18 -7.12 -12.47 2.56
CA PHE A 18 -7.89 -12.28 1.31
C PHE A 18 -9.40 -12.44 1.50
N ARG A 19 -9.83 -13.40 2.32
CA ARG A 19 -11.26 -13.57 2.65
C ARG A 19 -11.82 -12.39 3.43
N GLU A 20 -11.04 -11.82 4.34
CA GLU A 20 -11.48 -10.63 5.09
C GLU A 20 -11.59 -9.40 4.17
N LEU A 21 -10.67 -9.24 3.21
CA LEU A 21 -10.75 -8.20 2.20
C LEU A 21 -11.96 -8.37 1.26
N GLU A 22 -12.28 -9.59 0.86
CA GLU A 22 -13.50 -9.86 0.06
C GLU A 22 -14.76 -9.50 0.84
N LYS A 23 -14.82 -9.85 2.12
CA LYS A 23 -15.95 -9.51 2.99
C LYS A 23 -16.07 -7.99 3.19
N GLN A 24 -14.97 -7.30 3.46
CA GLN A 24 -14.96 -5.83 3.56
C GLN A 24 -15.33 -5.16 2.24
N ARG A 25 -14.89 -5.72 1.10
CA ARG A 25 -15.30 -5.27 -0.22
C ARG A 25 -16.80 -5.45 -0.44
N GLU A 26 -17.38 -6.59 -0.05
CA GLU A 26 -18.82 -6.84 -0.15
C GLU A 26 -19.63 -5.91 0.78
N GLU A 27 -19.14 -5.63 1.99
CA GLU A 27 -19.73 -4.68 2.93
C GLU A 27 -19.64 -3.22 2.41
N LEU A 28 -18.51 -2.84 1.82
CA LEU A 28 -18.29 -1.50 1.25
C LEU A 28 -19.02 -1.27 -0.08
N LEU A 29 -19.18 -2.30 -0.91
CA LEU A 29 -19.86 -2.22 -2.21
C LEU A 29 -21.35 -2.52 -2.14
N GLY A 30 -21.92 -2.60 -0.93
CA GLY A 30 -23.35 -2.79 -0.61
C GLY A 30 -24.27 -2.96 -1.82
N ALA A 31 -24.54 -4.21 -2.20
CA ALA A 31 -25.68 -4.69 -3.01
C ALA A 31 -26.12 -3.90 -4.28
N SER A 32 -25.32 -2.99 -4.84
CA SER A 32 -25.71 -2.24 -6.04
C SER A 32 -24.53 -1.91 -6.95
N ALA A 33 -24.05 -2.91 -7.70
CA ALA A 33 -23.31 -2.66 -8.94
C ALA A 33 -23.36 -3.91 -9.85
N PRO A 34 -24.22 -3.95 -10.89
CA PRO A 34 -24.15 -4.96 -11.92
C PRO A 34 -23.13 -4.49 -12.97
N TYR A 35 -21.84 -4.76 -12.75
CA TYR A 35 -20.87 -4.70 -13.86
C TYR A 35 -20.62 -6.13 -14.35
N PRO A 36 -21.17 -6.52 -15.52
CA PRO A 36 -20.82 -7.78 -16.13
C PRO A 36 -19.41 -7.63 -16.70
N PHE A 37 -18.40 -8.12 -15.98
CA PHE A 37 -17.09 -8.35 -16.58
C PHE A 37 -17.21 -9.60 -17.47
N GLU A 38 -17.64 -9.38 -18.72
CA GLU A 38 -17.75 -10.44 -19.70
C GLU A 38 -16.34 -11.01 -19.97
N ARG A 39 -16.21 -12.31 -19.72
CA ARG A 39 -14.96 -13.06 -19.79
C ARG A 39 -14.58 -13.19 -21.27
N ILE A 40 -13.76 -12.27 -21.78
CA ILE A 40 -13.27 -12.32 -23.16
C ILE A 40 -12.46 -13.60 -23.34
N HIS A 41 -13.05 -14.58 -24.02
CA HIS A 41 -12.37 -15.78 -24.46
C HIS A 41 -11.29 -15.40 -25.48
N ALA A 42 -10.04 -15.66 -25.12
CA ALA A 42 -8.89 -15.54 -26.00
C ALA A 42 -9.01 -16.54 -27.17
N ARG A 43 -9.50 -16.09 -28.32
CA ARG A 43 -9.26 -16.75 -29.62
C ARG A 43 -8.98 -15.69 -30.70
N GLY A 44 -7.76 -15.73 -31.22
CA GLY A 44 -7.35 -15.00 -32.43
C GLY A 44 -6.76 -13.63 -32.16
N ARG A 45 -5.43 -13.55 -32.01
CA ARG A 45 -4.69 -12.28 -32.11
C ARG A 45 -4.89 -11.69 -33.51
N ARG A 46 -5.83 -10.77 -33.65
CA ARG A 46 -5.77 -9.74 -34.67
C ARG A 46 -5.38 -8.46 -33.92
N VAL A 47 -4.17 -7.98 -34.18
CA VAL A 47 -3.63 -6.76 -33.57
C VAL A 47 -4.52 -5.61 -34.01
N VAL A 48 -5.32 -5.07 -33.09
CA VAL A 48 -6.00 -3.80 -33.30
C VAL A 48 -4.90 -2.75 -33.44
N ARG A 49 -4.79 -2.12 -34.60
CA ARG A 49 -3.91 -0.96 -34.76
C ARG A 49 -4.48 0.14 -33.87
N VAL A 50 -3.80 0.42 -32.76
CA VAL A 50 -3.98 1.68 -32.06
C VAL A 50 -3.56 2.76 -33.06
N SER A 51 -4.53 3.55 -33.52
CA SER A 51 -4.29 4.67 -34.41
C SER A 51 -3.19 5.56 -33.81
N SER A 52 -2.14 5.82 -34.59
CA SER A 52 -1.03 6.71 -34.24
C SER A 52 -1.44 8.18 -34.16
N ASN A 53 -2.73 8.49 -34.33
CA ASN A 53 -3.31 9.82 -34.26
C ASN A 53 -4.03 10.08 -32.92
N LEU A 54 -3.69 9.34 -31.86
CA LEU A 54 -3.84 9.93 -30.53
C LEU A 54 -3.11 11.28 -30.58
N PRO A 55 -3.75 12.41 -30.17
CA PRO A 55 -3.02 13.65 -30.05
C PRO A 55 -1.74 13.33 -29.26
N PRO A 56 -0.57 13.87 -29.67
CA PRO A 56 0.62 13.69 -28.85
C PRO A 56 0.24 14.04 -27.42
N ASP A 57 0.72 13.27 -26.44
CA ASP A 57 0.87 13.76 -25.07
C ASP A 57 1.82 14.96 -25.14
N GLU A 58 1.38 16.05 -25.75
CA GLU A 58 2.00 17.36 -25.74
C GLU A 58 1.83 17.80 -24.30
N GLY A 59 2.80 17.38 -23.49
CA GLY A 59 3.01 17.64 -22.08
C GLY A 59 2.14 18.75 -21.54
N MET A 60 0.85 18.45 -21.37
CA MET A 60 -0.01 19.25 -20.56
C MET A 60 0.52 18.90 -19.18
N VAL A 61 1.40 19.77 -18.68
CA VAL A 61 1.76 19.83 -17.28
C VAL A 61 0.49 20.25 -16.57
N VAL A 62 -0.49 19.34 -16.56
CA VAL A 62 -1.54 19.39 -15.57
C VAL A 62 -0.77 19.09 -14.32
N ASP A 63 -0.56 20.13 -13.52
CA ASP A 63 0.04 20.08 -12.20
C ASP A 63 -0.96 19.37 -11.26
N PHE A 64 -1.39 18.16 -11.66
CA PHE A 64 -2.13 17.26 -10.82
C PHE A 64 -1.18 16.96 -9.65
N PRO A 65 -1.62 17.17 -8.40
CA PRO A 65 -0.85 16.75 -7.25
C PRO A 65 -0.41 15.32 -7.47
N SER A 66 0.89 15.04 -7.37
CA SER A 66 1.42 13.69 -7.55
C SER A 66 0.77 12.79 -6.49
N HIS A 67 -0.31 12.12 -6.88
CA HIS A 67 -1.00 11.22 -5.99
C HIS A 67 -0.16 9.95 -5.96
N PRO A 68 0.18 9.44 -4.76
CA PRO A 68 1.01 8.27 -4.67
C PRO A 68 0.30 7.10 -5.37
N THR A 69 1.04 6.40 -6.21
CA THR A 69 0.50 5.22 -6.89
C THR A 69 0.15 4.14 -5.85
N LEU A 70 -0.76 3.21 -6.19
CA LEU A 70 -1.06 2.06 -5.31
C LEU A 70 0.20 1.28 -4.92
N LEU A 71 1.18 1.22 -5.82
CA LEU A 71 2.48 0.62 -5.57
C LEU A 71 3.26 1.36 -4.48
N GLU A 72 3.33 2.69 -4.56
CA GLU A 72 4.01 3.53 -3.58
C GLU A 72 3.32 3.47 -2.21
N ILE A 73 2.00 3.43 -2.18
CA ILE A 73 1.22 3.22 -0.94
C ILE A 73 1.60 1.88 -0.31
N ALA A 74 1.61 0.79 -1.10
CA ALA A 74 1.98 -0.54 -0.62
C ALA A 74 3.46 -0.63 -0.18
N GLN A 75 4.37 0.06 -0.88
CA GLN A 75 5.78 0.15 -0.48
C GLN A 75 5.94 0.93 0.83
N ARG A 76 5.18 2.02 0.99
CA ARG A 76 5.20 2.83 2.21
C ARG A 76 4.72 2.05 3.42
N GLN A 77 3.63 1.29 3.26
CA GLN A 77 3.11 0.42 4.32
C GLN A 77 4.15 -0.62 4.75
N ARG A 78 4.78 -1.32 3.79
CA ARG A 78 5.85 -2.29 4.08
C ARG A 78 7.03 -1.68 4.85
N LYS A 79 7.37 -0.42 4.57
CA LYS A 79 8.44 0.30 5.29
C LYS A 79 8.05 0.57 6.75
N ILE A 80 6.80 0.96 6.99
CA ILE A 80 6.26 1.17 8.34
C ILE A 80 6.24 -0.14 9.11
N ASP A 81 5.74 -1.21 8.50
CA ASP A 81 5.65 -2.53 9.15
C ASP A 81 7.02 -3.06 9.53
N ARG A 82 8.02 -2.91 8.64
CA ARG A 82 9.41 -3.30 8.93
C ARG A 82 9.97 -2.51 10.10
N TRP A 83 9.76 -1.20 10.13
CA TRP A 83 10.19 -0.34 11.24
C TRP A 83 9.53 -0.78 12.56
N ASP A 84 8.22 -1.04 12.55
CA ASP A 84 7.48 -1.48 13.75
C ASP A 84 7.92 -2.88 14.25
N LEU A 85 8.35 -3.76 13.34
CA LEU A 85 8.92 -5.07 13.69
C LEU A 85 10.30 -4.93 14.32
N ASP A 86 11.17 -4.10 13.75
CA ASP A 86 12.51 -3.90 14.27
C ASP A 86 12.49 -3.22 15.65
N GLU A 87 11.60 -2.26 15.84
CA GLU A 87 11.37 -1.60 17.12
C GLU A 87 10.84 -2.60 18.18
N ARG A 88 9.90 -3.48 17.83
CA ARG A 88 9.42 -4.55 18.72
C ARG A 88 10.53 -5.54 19.08
N ARG A 89 11.37 -5.94 18.11
CA ARG A 89 12.53 -6.82 18.34
C ARG A 89 13.58 -6.14 19.23
N GLY A 90 13.81 -4.85 19.04
CA GLY A 90 14.65 -4.02 19.90
C GLY A 90 14.17 -4.08 21.34
N ARG A 91 12.92 -3.67 21.60
CA ARG A 91 12.32 -3.73 22.94
C ARG A 91 12.34 -5.12 23.57
N ARG A 92 12.11 -6.18 22.79
CA ARG A 92 12.18 -7.55 23.29
C ARG A 92 13.61 -7.94 23.72
N ARG A 93 14.63 -7.56 22.94
CA ARG A 93 16.03 -7.80 23.29
C ARG A 93 16.39 -7.09 24.60
N VAL A 94 15.96 -5.85 24.80
CA VAL A 94 16.20 -5.09 26.04
C VAL A 94 15.57 -5.76 27.24
N ARG A 95 14.30 -6.17 27.11
CA ARG A 95 13.61 -6.88 28.19
C ARG A 95 14.35 -8.16 28.55
N LEU A 96 14.78 -8.94 27.56
CA LEU A 96 15.56 -10.15 27.77
C LEU A 96 16.90 -9.85 28.47
N THR A 97 17.69 -8.92 27.95
CA THR A 97 18.98 -8.56 28.55
C THR A 97 18.82 -8.02 29.96
N TYR A 98 17.78 -7.20 30.21
CA TYR A 98 17.47 -6.70 31.54
C TYR A 98 17.07 -7.82 32.51
N THR A 99 16.18 -8.73 32.08
CA THR A 99 15.78 -9.87 32.91
C THR A 99 16.96 -10.80 33.22
N LEU A 100 17.84 -11.04 32.25
CA LEU A 100 19.05 -11.84 32.45
C LEU A 100 20.02 -11.15 33.40
N SER A 101 20.26 -9.84 33.24
CA SER A 101 21.09 -9.06 34.16
C SER A 101 20.55 -9.07 35.59
N LEU A 102 19.23 -9.03 35.79
CA LEU A 102 18.62 -9.16 37.13
C LEU A 102 18.84 -10.54 37.73
N VAL A 103 18.65 -11.60 36.95
CA VAL A 103 18.89 -12.98 37.42
C VAL A 103 20.36 -13.17 37.80
N VAL A 104 21.29 -12.72 36.96
CA VAL A 104 22.73 -12.79 37.22
C VAL A 104 23.11 -11.94 38.44
N GLY A 105 22.59 -10.72 38.55
CA GLY A 105 22.81 -9.87 39.72
C GLY A 105 22.32 -10.51 41.02
N LEU A 106 21.15 -11.15 40.99
CA LEU A 106 20.62 -11.88 42.14
C LEU A 106 21.51 -13.08 42.52
N LEU A 107 22.00 -13.83 41.54
CA LEU A 107 22.96 -14.90 41.78
C LEU A 107 24.25 -14.36 42.42
N ILE A 108 24.80 -13.24 41.92
CA ILE A 108 25.99 -12.61 42.51
C ILE A 108 25.73 -12.19 43.96
N LEU A 109 24.57 -11.61 44.26
CA LEU A 109 24.18 -11.23 45.63
C LEU A 109 24.12 -12.44 46.56
N VAL A 110 23.41 -13.49 46.16
CA VAL A 110 23.24 -14.71 46.97
C VAL A 110 24.60 -15.36 47.20
N THR A 111 25.38 -15.56 46.14
CA THR A 111 26.69 -16.20 46.24
C THR A 111 27.66 -15.35 47.06
N GLY A 112 27.68 -14.03 46.86
CA GLY A 112 28.49 -13.10 47.64
C GLY A 112 28.13 -13.09 49.12
N ALA A 113 26.84 -13.16 49.46
CA ALA A 113 26.37 -13.23 50.84
C ALA A 113 26.73 -14.57 51.52
N LEU A 114 26.70 -15.70 50.79
CA LEU A 114 27.10 -17.01 51.33
C LEU A 114 28.59 -17.09 51.67
N TRP A 115 29.45 -16.43 50.89
CA TRP A 115 30.91 -16.48 51.04
C TRP A 115 31.51 -15.22 51.68
N ALA A 116 30.67 -14.31 52.19
CA ALA A 116 31.13 -13.05 52.78
C ALA A 116 31.85 -13.29 54.12
N ALA A 117 33.18 -13.21 54.09
CA ALA A 117 34.01 -13.20 55.29
C ALA A 117 34.02 -11.84 56.03
N SER A 118 33.53 -10.77 55.39
CA SER A 118 33.55 -9.40 55.91
C SER A 118 32.40 -8.56 55.33
N ALA A 119 32.04 -7.49 56.03
CA ALA A 119 31.00 -6.54 55.60
C ALA A 119 31.34 -5.84 54.27
N ASP A 120 32.62 -5.59 54.00
CA ASP A 120 33.08 -4.97 52.75
C ASP A 120 32.78 -5.82 51.51
N ASN A 121 32.85 -7.15 51.64
CA ASN A 121 32.52 -8.08 50.56
C ASN A 121 31.02 -8.10 50.23
N ILE A 122 30.16 -7.85 51.22
CA ILE A 122 28.71 -7.74 51.02
C ILE A 122 28.39 -6.46 50.25
N LEU A 123 29.03 -5.34 50.61
CA LEU A 123 28.85 -4.06 49.92
C LEU A 123 29.30 -4.15 48.45
N GLY A 124 30.45 -4.79 48.18
CA GLY A 124 30.94 -5.02 46.82
C GLY A 124 30.00 -5.89 45.97
N ALA A 125 29.45 -6.97 46.54
CA ALA A 125 28.46 -7.81 45.85
C ALA A 125 27.19 -7.03 45.50
N PHE A 126 26.74 -6.13 46.39
CA PHE A 126 25.59 -5.27 46.17
C PHE A 126 25.82 -4.26 45.05
N GLN A 127 26.99 -3.61 45.04
CA GLN A 127 27.37 -2.67 43.97
C GLN A 127 27.47 -3.36 42.60
N ALA A 128 28.07 -4.55 42.54
CA ALA A 128 28.18 -5.32 41.30
C ALA A 128 26.81 -5.76 40.77
N ALA A 129 25.94 -6.24 41.65
CA ALA A 129 24.59 -6.67 41.29
C ALA A 129 23.69 -5.52 40.85
N ALA A 130 23.81 -4.35 41.49
CA ALA A 130 23.05 -3.15 41.12
C ALA A 130 23.55 -2.52 39.80
N GLY A 131 24.84 -2.64 39.47
CA GLY A 131 25.42 -2.06 38.25
C GLY A 131 25.03 -2.77 36.95
N LEU A 132 24.92 -4.09 36.97
CA LEU A 132 24.60 -4.92 35.79
C LEU A 132 23.27 -4.57 35.07
N PRO A 133 22.13 -4.39 35.76
CA PRO A 133 20.88 -4.01 35.12
C PRO A 133 20.90 -2.57 34.57
N LEU A 134 21.66 -1.66 35.21
CA LEU A 134 21.83 -0.27 34.76
C LEU A 134 22.63 -0.20 33.45
N CYS A 135 23.62 -1.07 33.25
CA CYS A 135 24.35 -1.15 31.99
C CYS A 135 23.46 -1.63 30.83
N GLY A 136 22.57 -2.61 31.04
CA GLY A 136 21.69 -3.12 29.99
C GLY A 136 20.66 -2.09 29.48
N VAL A 137 20.01 -1.37 30.42
CA VAL A 137 19.09 -0.28 30.08
C VAL A 137 19.85 0.93 29.54
N GLY A 138 21.01 1.25 30.11
CA GLY A 138 21.87 2.34 29.69
C GLY A 138 22.40 2.17 28.27
N VAL A 139 22.83 0.95 27.90
CA VAL A 139 23.25 0.64 26.53
C VAL A 139 22.08 0.76 25.56
N TRP A 140 20.90 0.24 25.91
CA TRP A 140 19.74 0.42 25.04
C TRP A 140 19.37 1.89 24.88
N ALA A 141 19.21 2.62 25.98
CA ALA A 141 18.89 4.04 25.96
C ALA A 141 19.97 4.85 25.22
N TRP A 142 21.24 4.50 25.32
CA TRP A 142 22.33 5.13 24.59
C TRP A 142 22.27 4.80 23.09
N THR A 143 22.03 3.54 22.71
CA THR A 143 21.86 3.15 21.29
C THR A 143 20.62 3.78 20.65
N HIS A 144 19.51 3.83 21.37
CA HIS A 144 18.21 4.34 20.89
C HIS A 144 18.14 5.87 20.94
N ARG A 145 18.92 6.53 21.81
CA ARG A 145 19.05 8.00 21.86
C ARG A 145 20.06 8.53 20.84
N ASN A 146 21.08 7.74 20.50
CA ASN A 146 22.06 8.10 19.48
C ASN A 146 21.65 7.65 18.06
N ASP A 147 20.37 7.38 17.86
CA ASP A 147 19.83 6.80 16.65
C ASP A 147 19.88 7.77 15.46
N LYS A 148 21.06 7.83 14.85
CA LYS A 148 21.21 8.13 13.43
C LYS A 148 20.87 6.92 12.55
N PHE A 149 20.62 5.73 13.13
CA PHE A 149 20.41 4.48 12.41
C PHE A 149 18.93 4.10 12.25
N HIS A 150 18.07 4.44 13.22
CA HIS A 150 16.62 4.30 13.14
C HIS A 150 15.99 5.70 13.09
N GLY A 151 15.99 6.31 11.91
CA GLY A 151 15.27 7.56 11.69
C GLY A 151 13.79 7.48 12.13
N ASN A 152 13.14 8.64 12.29
CA ASN A 152 11.74 8.75 12.72
C ASN A 152 10.84 7.74 11.99
N ARG A 153 9.90 7.14 12.73
CA ARG A 153 8.88 6.25 12.16
C ARG A 153 8.27 6.95 10.93
N PRO A 154 8.26 6.30 9.75
CA PRO A 154 7.71 6.91 8.56
C PRO A 154 6.23 7.26 8.78
N ALA A 155 5.82 8.48 8.42
CA ALA A 155 4.41 8.85 8.49
C ALA A 155 3.56 7.98 7.53
N PRO A 156 2.37 7.53 7.97
CA PRO A 156 1.41 6.87 7.11
C PRO A 156 0.88 7.84 6.05
N LEU A 157 0.54 7.32 4.87
CA LEU A 157 -0.20 8.08 3.88
C LEU A 157 -1.66 8.05 4.29
N VAL A 158 -2.19 9.20 4.68
CA VAL A 158 -3.60 9.35 5.03
C VAL A 158 -4.33 9.83 3.79
N LEU A 159 -5.38 9.09 3.39
CA LEU A 159 -6.35 9.60 2.43
C LEU A 159 -7.07 10.76 3.12
N VAL A 160 -6.84 11.97 2.64
CA VAL A 160 -7.58 13.14 3.10
C VAL A 160 -8.97 13.04 2.47
N PRO A 161 -10.04 12.83 3.25
CA PRO A 161 -11.37 12.82 2.70
C PRO A 161 -11.70 14.23 2.23
N PHE A 162 -11.92 14.40 0.93
CA PHE A 162 -12.54 15.62 0.41
C PHE A 162 -14.03 15.60 0.75
N SER A 163 -14.58 16.76 1.10
CA SER A 163 -16.04 16.88 1.18
C SER A 163 -16.66 16.68 -0.21
N ASP A 164 -17.90 16.22 -0.29
CA ASP A 164 -18.62 16.06 -1.57
C ASP A 164 -18.65 17.37 -2.38
N ALA A 165 -18.68 18.52 -1.68
CA ALA A 165 -18.67 19.84 -2.31
C ALA A 165 -17.29 20.14 -2.93
N GLU A 166 -16.20 19.93 -2.20
CA GLU A 166 -14.85 20.08 -2.73
C GLU A 166 -14.58 19.11 -3.88
N ASN A 167 -15.05 17.86 -3.76
CA ASN A 167 -14.86 16.87 -4.80
C ASN A 167 -15.58 17.29 -6.09
N ARG A 168 -16.82 17.80 -6.00
CA ARG A 168 -17.53 18.36 -7.18
C ARG A 168 -16.78 19.52 -7.83
N VAL A 169 -16.22 20.43 -7.04
CA VAL A 169 -15.42 21.54 -7.56
C VAL A 169 -14.19 20.99 -8.29
N ARG A 170 -13.45 20.07 -7.66
CA ARG A 170 -12.26 19.45 -8.26
C ARG A 170 -12.57 18.68 -9.54
N MET A 171 -13.67 17.93 -9.58
CA MET A 171 -14.12 17.22 -10.79
C MET A 171 -14.50 18.20 -11.91
N SER A 172 -15.07 19.36 -11.57
CA SER A 172 -15.42 20.38 -12.58
C SER A 172 -14.22 21.11 -13.17
N GLU A 173 -13.07 21.10 -12.49
CA GLU A 173 -11.80 21.65 -12.97
C GLU A 173 -11.05 20.68 -13.90
N GLN A 174 -11.44 19.41 -13.95
CA GLN A 174 -10.80 18.43 -14.82
C GLN A 174 -11.20 18.63 -16.28
N GLU A 175 -10.26 18.42 -17.19
CA GLU A 175 -10.58 18.40 -18.61
C GLU A 175 -11.59 17.27 -18.92
N PRO A 176 -12.54 17.51 -19.84
CA PRO A 176 -13.51 16.48 -20.23
C PRO A 176 -12.81 15.20 -20.71
N GLU A 177 -13.08 14.08 -20.05
CA GLU A 177 -12.54 12.78 -20.47
C GLU A 177 -13.05 12.40 -21.87
N VAL A 178 -12.12 12.07 -22.77
CA VAL A 178 -12.47 11.57 -24.10
C VAL A 178 -12.77 10.08 -24.01
N PHE A 179 -14.04 9.71 -24.16
CA PHE A 179 -14.43 8.31 -24.19
C PHE A 179 -14.02 7.65 -25.51
N LEU A 180 -13.46 6.45 -25.41
CA LEU A 180 -12.91 5.70 -26.53
C LEU A 180 -13.51 4.30 -26.57
N GLY A 181 -13.76 3.75 -27.76
CA GLY A 181 -14.16 2.35 -27.89
C GLY A 181 -13.79 1.72 -29.23
N GLY A 182 -13.40 0.45 -29.18
CA GLY A 182 -12.98 -0.32 -30.34
C GLY A 182 -14.16 -0.81 -31.16
N CYS A 183 -14.18 -0.50 -32.45
CA CYS A 183 -15.10 -1.08 -33.42
C CYS A 183 -14.61 -0.87 -34.86
N THR A 184 -15.31 -1.45 -35.83
CA THR A 184 -15.04 -1.21 -37.24
C THR A 184 -15.80 0.02 -37.73
N CYS A 185 -15.12 0.96 -38.37
CA CYS A 185 -15.77 2.11 -38.98
C CYS A 185 -16.67 1.66 -40.15
N PRO A 186 -17.97 2.01 -40.16
CA PRO A 186 -18.87 1.64 -41.25
C PRO A 186 -18.60 2.41 -42.56
N GLY A 187 -17.73 3.43 -42.53
CA GLY A 187 -17.34 4.20 -43.71
C GLY A 187 -16.14 3.62 -44.43
N CYS A 188 -14.99 3.55 -43.75
CA CYS A 188 -13.73 3.10 -44.35
C CYS A 188 -13.39 1.63 -44.04
N GLY A 189 -14.13 0.96 -43.17
CA GLY A 189 -13.84 -0.41 -42.74
C GLY A 189 -12.66 -0.55 -41.77
N GLU A 190 -12.09 0.55 -41.29
CA GLU A 190 -10.96 0.52 -40.35
C GLU A 190 -11.40 -0.06 -39.00
N LEU A 191 -10.64 -1.03 -38.48
CA LEU A 191 -10.83 -1.58 -37.13
C LEU A 191 -9.89 -0.85 -36.16
N ALA A 192 -10.41 0.16 -35.47
CA ALA A 192 -9.62 0.99 -34.58
C ALA A 192 -10.42 1.39 -33.32
N ILE A 193 -9.74 2.13 -32.45
CA ILE A 193 -10.36 2.80 -31.30
C ILE A 193 -10.91 4.14 -31.81
N HIS A 194 -12.21 4.37 -31.60
CA HIS A 194 -12.92 5.55 -32.08
C HIS A 194 -13.39 6.39 -30.89
N LYS A 195 -13.39 7.73 -31.06
CA LYS A 195 -13.91 8.66 -30.07
C LYS A 195 -15.42 8.50 -29.94
N ILE A 196 -15.92 8.60 -28.73
CA ILE A 196 -17.32 8.45 -28.36
C ILE A 196 -17.76 9.71 -27.62
N ARG A 197 -18.91 10.25 -28.00
CA ARG A 197 -19.58 11.33 -27.27
C ARG A 197 -21.06 11.03 -27.10
N GLN A 198 -21.70 11.74 -26.17
CA GLN A 198 -23.15 11.73 -26.09
C GLN A 198 -23.77 12.42 -27.32
N PRO A 199 -24.98 12.00 -27.73
CA PRO A 199 -25.74 12.68 -28.76
C PRO A 199 -26.10 14.12 -28.35
N ALA A 200 -25.95 15.05 -29.29
CA ALA A 200 -26.34 16.44 -29.16
C ALA A 200 -27.82 16.65 -29.57
N MET A 201 -28.38 17.80 -29.22
CA MET A 201 -29.74 18.17 -29.63
C MET A 201 -29.84 18.19 -31.17
N GLY A 202 -30.81 17.47 -31.71
CA GLY A 202 -31.04 17.33 -33.16
C GLY A 202 -30.45 16.08 -33.80
N GLU A 203 -29.71 15.27 -33.04
CA GLU A 203 -29.26 13.94 -33.45
C GLU A 203 -30.36 12.88 -33.19
N PRO A 204 -30.25 11.66 -33.75
CA PRO A 204 -31.32 10.67 -33.64
C PRO A 204 -31.60 10.28 -32.19
N GLU A 205 -32.87 10.34 -31.78
CA GLU A 205 -33.30 10.06 -30.40
C GLU A 205 -32.98 8.63 -29.92
N TRP A 206 -32.80 7.69 -30.86
CA TRP A 206 -32.42 6.31 -30.55
C TRP A 206 -30.93 6.13 -30.29
N ALA A 207 -30.10 7.14 -30.61
CA ALA A 207 -28.66 7.06 -30.41
C ALA A 207 -28.36 7.10 -28.91
N GLU A 208 -27.58 6.14 -28.41
CA GLU A 208 -27.00 6.20 -27.06
C GLU A 208 -25.65 6.88 -27.10
N VAL A 209 -24.93 6.73 -28.22
CA VAL A 209 -23.62 7.34 -28.46
C VAL A 209 -23.43 7.75 -29.90
N ILE A 210 -22.61 8.79 -30.11
CA ILE A 210 -22.06 9.13 -31.43
C ILE A 210 -20.58 8.78 -31.44
N ARG A 211 -20.16 8.09 -32.50
CA ARG A 211 -18.76 7.73 -32.73
C ARG A 211 -18.15 8.58 -33.81
N HIS A 212 -16.85 8.84 -33.70
CA HIS A 212 -16.06 9.55 -34.69
C HIS A 212 -14.85 8.72 -35.14
N CYS A 213 -14.69 8.53 -36.45
CA CYS A 213 -13.53 7.84 -37.02
C CYS A 213 -12.42 8.82 -37.35
N ASP A 214 -11.30 8.77 -36.61
CA ASP A 214 -10.14 9.63 -36.88
C ASP A 214 -9.45 9.37 -38.24
N VAL A 215 -9.75 8.24 -38.92
CA VAL A 215 -9.16 7.91 -40.22
C VAL A 215 -9.92 8.55 -41.38
N CYS A 216 -11.26 8.54 -41.35
CA CYS A 216 -12.08 9.07 -42.44
C CYS A 216 -12.95 10.27 -42.05
N GLY A 217 -12.89 10.72 -40.79
CA GLY A 217 -13.69 11.81 -40.25
C GLY A 217 -15.18 11.52 -40.10
N ARG A 218 -15.64 10.29 -40.41
CA ARG A 218 -17.07 9.95 -40.37
C ARG A 218 -17.58 9.85 -38.95
N GLU A 219 -18.75 10.44 -38.73
CA GLU A 219 -19.56 10.22 -37.53
C GLU A 219 -20.70 9.24 -37.78
N TRP A 220 -21.05 8.43 -36.78
CA TRP A 220 -22.24 7.59 -36.83
C TRP A 220 -22.85 7.38 -35.45
N ALA A 221 -24.18 7.31 -35.43
CA ALA A 221 -24.96 6.98 -34.25
C ALA A 221 -24.94 5.47 -33.99
N GLN A 222 -24.81 5.12 -32.72
CA GLN A 222 -24.93 3.76 -32.22
C GLN A 222 -25.89 3.75 -31.02
N LYS A 223 -26.70 2.69 -30.95
CA LYS A 223 -27.43 2.30 -29.76
C LYS A 223 -26.53 1.44 -28.88
#